data_AF-A0ABC8STG9-F1
#
_entry.id   AF-A0ABC8STG9-F1
#
_cell.length_a   1.000
_cell.length_b   1.000
_cell.length_c   1.000
_cell.angle_alpha   90.00
_cell.angle_beta   90.00
_cell.angle_gamma   90.00
#
_symmetry.space_group_name_H-M   'P 1'
#
loop_
_entity.id
_entity.type
_entity.pdbx_description
1 polymer ?
#
loop_
_entity_poly.entity_id
_entity_poly.type
_entity_poly.pdbx_seq_one_letter_code
_entity_poly.pdbx_strand_id
1 'polypeptide(L)'
;MVFSFLQLSELVNVEGYSDWIRLVAEFTLKSLQSWQWASSSVYYLLGLWSRLVTSVPYLKGDAPSLLDEFVPKITEGFITSRFDSVQAGFPDDLSENPLDNVELLQDHLDCFPYLCRFQYESSSMFIINIMEPILQIYTERAQVKTGDNNVELSVIEAKLAWVVHIIAAILKIKQSTGCSSDTQEVVDAELSARVLRLINVTDSGLHSK
;
A
#
# COMPACT_ATOMS: atom_id res chain seq x y z
N MET A 1 22.23 10.71 -17.06
CA MET A 1 22.82 10.89 -15.72
C MET A 1 22.66 9.57 -15.01
N VAL A 2 23.78 8.85 -14.89
CA VAL A 2 23.94 7.46 -14.45
C VAL A 2 24.03 7.47 -12.92
N PHE A 3 22.89 7.52 -12.22
CA PHE A 3 22.82 7.11 -10.81
C PHE A 3 22.54 5.61 -10.80
N SER A 4 23.49 4.83 -11.29
CA SER A 4 23.27 3.45 -11.72
C SER A 4 23.79 2.43 -10.71
N PHE A 5 22.84 1.81 -10.00
CA PHE A 5 22.78 0.36 -9.71
C PHE A 5 23.92 -0.35 -8.95
N LEU A 6 24.92 0.36 -8.40
CA LEU A 6 26.01 -0.24 -7.60
C LEU A 6 25.78 -0.25 -6.08
N GLN A 7 24.70 0.35 -5.58
CA GLN A 7 24.65 0.75 -4.17
C GLN A 7 24.31 -0.36 -3.17
N LEU A 8 23.44 -1.34 -3.49
CA LEU A 8 23.04 -2.34 -2.48
C LEU A 8 24.12 -3.40 -2.23
N SER A 9 24.82 -3.86 -3.27
CA SER A 9 25.89 -4.84 -3.13
C SER A 9 27.13 -4.27 -2.44
N GLU A 10 27.44 -2.99 -2.61
CA GLU A 10 28.47 -2.33 -1.80
C GLU A 10 27.99 -2.08 -0.36
N LEU A 11 26.74 -1.63 -0.19
CA LEU A 11 26.18 -1.26 1.12
C LEU A 11 26.02 -2.46 2.06
N VAL A 12 25.56 -3.62 1.57
CA VAL A 12 25.42 -4.85 2.39
C VAL A 12 26.79 -5.36 2.87
N ASN A 13 27.87 -5.06 2.14
CA ASN A 13 29.24 -5.40 2.50
C ASN A 13 29.90 -4.37 3.43
N VAL A 14 29.22 -3.26 3.76
CA VAL A 14 29.71 -2.27 4.74
C VAL A 14 29.46 -2.77 6.15
N GLU A 15 30.49 -2.71 7.00
CA GLU A 15 30.36 -2.96 8.43
C GLU A 15 29.27 -2.04 9.04
N GLY A 16 28.23 -2.65 9.64
CA GLY A 16 27.12 -1.92 10.26
C GLY A 16 25.84 -1.82 9.41
N TYR A 17 25.78 -2.41 8.21
CA TYR A 17 24.55 -2.45 7.40
C TYR A 17 23.33 -2.98 8.17
N SER A 18 23.52 -4.07 8.94
CA SER A 18 22.46 -4.74 9.69
C SER A 18 21.85 -3.87 10.81
N ASP A 19 22.64 -2.97 11.40
CA ASP A 19 22.17 -2.03 12.41
C ASP A 19 21.54 -0.81 11.74
N TRP A 20 22.14 -0.31 10.66
CA TRP A 20 21.60 0.78 9.86
C TRP A 20 20.21 0.44 9.32
N ILE A 21 20.03 -0.70 8.65
CA ILE A 21 18.75 -1.07 8.03
C ILE A 21 17.65 -1.26 9.08
N ARG A 22 18.00 -1.76 10.28
CA ARG A 22 17.08 -1.90 11.40
C ARG A 22 16.62 -0.55 11.95
N LEU A 23 17.55 0.39 12.13
CA LEU A 23 17.22 1.75 12.56
C LEU A 23 16.36 2.47 11.53
N VAL A 24 16.66 2.31 10.25
CA VAL A 24 15.84 2.86 9.14
C VAL A 24 14.45 2.24 9.14
N ALA A 25 14.33 0.93 9.38
CA ALA A 25 13.03 0.25 9.48
C ALA A 25 12.21 0.76 10.67
N GLU A 26 12.80 0.86 11.86
CA GLU A 26 12.13 1.42 13.03
C GLU A 26 11.69 2.87 12.81
N PHE A 27 12.56 3.69 12.24
CA PHE A 27 12.25 5.08 11.90
C PHE A 27 11.10 5.16 10.89
N THR A 28 11.10 4.28 9.89
CA THR A 28 10.01 4.20 8.90
C THR A 28 8.69 3.85 9.56
N LEU A 29 8.65 2.80 10.37
CA LEU A 29 7.43 2.34 11.05
C LEU A 29 6.88 3.42 11.99
N LYS A 30 7.74 4.12 12.75
CA LYS A 30 7.31 5.24 13.61
C LYS A 30 6.79 6.43 12.79
N SER A 31 7.38 6.70 11.64
CA SER A 31 6.94 7.77 10.73
C SER A 31 5.56 7.46 10.15
N LEU A 32 5.28 6.19 9.82
CA LEU A 32 3.97 5.73 9.36
C LEU A 32 2.89 5.87 10.46
N GLN A 33 3.24 5.56 11.71
CA GLN A 33 2.33 5.78 12.85
C GLN A 33 2.07 7.27 13.10
N SER A 34 3.05 8.12 12.82
CA SER A 34 2.98 9.58 13.00
C SER A 34 2.57 10.30 11.71
N TRP A 35 1.63 9.72 10.94
CA TRP A 35 1.26 10.14 9.59
C TRP A 35 0.87 11.62 9.47
N GLN A 36 0.30 12.21 10.53
CA GLN A 36 -0.10 13.63 10.58
C GLN A 36 1.10 14.59 10.47
N TRP A 37 2.28 14.16 10.92
CA TRP A 37 3.47 15.01 11.05
C TRP A 37 4.57 14.65 10.05
N ALA A 38 4.44 13.49 9.39
CA ALA A 38 5.50 12.90 8.57
C ALA A 38 5.07 12.63 7.12
N SER A 39 3.94 13.16 6.65
CA SER A 39 3.38 12.85 5.33
C SER A 39 4.39 12.99 4.17
N SER A 40 5.16 14.07 4.11
CA SER A 40 6.22 14.27 3.12
C SER A 40 7.40 13.31 3.30
N SER A 41 7.76 12.98 4.54
CA SER A 41 8.86 12.06 4.85
C SER A 41 8.52 10.62 4.46
N VAL A 42 7.25 10.21 4.59
CA VAL A 42 6.79 8.86 4.22
C VAL A 42 7.05 8.57 2.74
N TYR A 43 6.82 9.53 1.84
CA TYR A 43 7.12 9.34 0.41
C TYR A 43 8.60 9.01 0.17
N TYR A 44 9.52 9.79 0.75
CA TYR A 44 10.96 9.56 0.59
C TYR A 44 11.41 8.24 1.21
N LEU A 45 10.82 7.85 2.34
CA LEU A 45 11.09 6.57 2.98
C LEU A 45 10.64 5.41 2.12
N LEU A 46 9.41 5.44 1.58
CA LEU A 46 8.94 4.41 0.64
C LEU A 46 9.80 4.37 -0.62
N GLY A 47 10.25 5.52 -1.13
CA GLY A 47 11.17 5.59 -2.26
C GLY A 47 12.55 5.00 -1.96
N LEU A 48 13.02 5.06 -0.72
CA LEU A 48 14.22 4.34 -0.28
C LEU A 48 13.97 2.83 -0.32
N TRP A 49 12.90 2.35 0.31
CA TRP A 49 12.57 0.92 0.35
C TRP A 49 12.32 0.33 -1.03
N SER A 50 11.64 1.06 -1.92
CA SER A 50 11.43 0.69 -3.32
C SER A 50 12.76 0.47 -4.05
N ARG A 51 13.74 1.37 -3.84
CA ARG A 51 15.08 1.20 -4.40
C ARG A 51 15.84 0.02 -3.80
N LEU A 52 15.67 -0.27 -2.51
CA LEU A 52 16.29 -1.43 -1.87
C LEU A 52 15.74 -2.74 -2.45
N VAL A 53 14.42 -2.91 -2.52
CA VAL A 53 13.79 -4.15 -3.03
C VAL A 53 14.06 -4.39 -4.51
N THR A 54 14.04 -3.34 -5.34
CA THR A 54 14.35 -3.46 -6.77
C THR A 54 15.83 -3.77 -7.03
N SER A 55 16.70 -3.52 -6.05
CA SER A 55 18.13 -3.83 -6.15
C SER A 55 18.47 -5.26 -5.74
N VAL A 56 17.56 -6.01 -5.10
CA VAL A 56 17.79 -7.38 -4.63
C VAL A 56 18.21 -8.36 -5.73
N PRO A 57 17.58 -8.39 -6.92
CA PRO A 57 17.97 -9.31 -8.00
C PRO A 57 19.42 -9.11 -8.49
N TYR A 58 20.03 -7.97 -8.16
CA TYR A 58 21.41 -7.63 -8.55
C TYR A 58 22.44 -7.93 -7.45
N LEU A 59 22.01 -8.36 -6.26
CA LEU A 59 22.91 -8.79 -5.20
C LEU A 59 23.67 -10.05 -5.63
N LYS A 60 25.00 -9.95 -5.65
CA LYS A 60 25.89 -11.08 -5.88
C LYS A 60 26.30 -11.65 -4.53
N GLY A 61 25.85 -12.84 -4.19
CA GLY A 61 26.26 -13.59 -3.00
C GLY A 61 25.13 -13.86 -2.00
N ASP A 62 25.45 -14.63 -0.96
CA ASP A 62 24.53 -15.12 0.09
C ASP A 62 24.32 -14.12 1.25
N ALA A 63 24.64 -12.84 1.04
CA ALA A 63 24.60 -11.85 2.11
C ALA A 63 23.15 -11.52 2.51
N PRO A 64 22.79 -11.61 3.81
CA PRO A 64 21.41 -11.42 4.25
C PRO A 64 21.01 -9.95 4.10
N SER A 65 20.10 -9.67 3.16
CA SER A 65 19.61 -8.32 2.88
C SER A 65 18.75 -7.76 4.03
N LEU A 66 18.20 -8.63 4.89
CA LEU A 66 17.21 -8.36 5.95
C LEU A 66 15.90 -7.73 5.44
N LEU A 67 15.74 -7.58 4.12
CA LEU A 67 14.56 -6.97 3.52
C LEU A 67 13.32 -7.86 3.67
N ASP A 68 13.51 -9.19 3.67
CA ASP A 68 12.43 -10.16 3.91
C ASP A 68 11.76 -9.99 5.27
N GLU A 69 12.47 -9.42 6.25
CA GLU A 69 11.93 -9.14 7.58
C GLU A 69 11.18 -7.79 7.64
N PHE A 70 11.76 -6.74 7.04
CA PHE A 70 11.28 -5.38 7.25
C PHE A 70 10.26 -4.91 6.21
N VAL A 71 10.41 -5.33 4.95
CA VAL A 71 9.52 -4.90 3.86
C VAL A 71 8.06 -5.26 4.15
N PRO A 72 7.71 -6.48 4.60
CA PRO A 72 6.32 -6.82 4.90
C PRO A 72 5.72 -5.93 5.99
N LYS A 73 6.47 -5.72 7.08
CA LYS A 73 6.04 -4.86 8.20
C LYS A 73 5.78 -3.43 7.73
N ILE A 74 6.60 -2.90 6.84
CA ILE A 74 6.46 -1.55 6.28
C ILE A 74 5.27 -1.48 5.33
N THR A 75 5.07 -2.50 4.49
CA THR A 75 3.91 -2.61 3.60
C THR A 75 2.61 -2.59 4.40
N GLU A 76 2.50 -3.47 5.39
CA GLU A 76 1.33 -3.56 6.27
C GLU A 76 1.14 -2.27 7.09
N GLY A 77 2.22 -1.72 7.63
CA GLY A 77 2.19 -0.48 8.40
C GLY A 77 1.73 0.72 7.56
N PHE A 78 2.14 0.79 6.29
CA PHE A 78 1.70 1.85 5.38
C PHE A 78 0.20 1.74 5.10
N ILE A 79 -0.28 0.56 4.73
CA ILE A 79 -1.71 0.32 4.49
C ILE A 79 -2.50 0.70 5.74
N THR A 80 -2.15 0.15 6.89
CA THR A 80 -2.83 0.42 8.17
C THR A 80 -2.86 1.92 8.48
N SER A 81 -1.74 2.64 8.31
CA SER A 81 -1.68 4.09 8.56
C SER A 81 -2.68 4.90 7.73
N ARG A 82 -2.98 4.48 6.49
CA ARG A 82 -3.95 5.18 5.63
C ARG A 82 -5.37 4.97 6.12
N PHE A 83 -5.69 3.79 6.62
CA PHE A 83 -7.04 3.47 7.10
C PHE A 83 -7.29 4.14 8.45
N ASP A 84 -6.27 4.20 9.30
CA ASP A 84 -6.30 4.95 10.54
C ASP A 84 -6.47 6.45 10.27
N SER A 85 -5.83 6.99 9.21
CA SER A 85 -6.00 8.39 8.83
C SER A 85 -7.44 8.73 8.43
N VAL A 86 -8.12 7.82 7.70
CA VAL A 86 -9.53 7.97 7.35
C VAL A 86 -10.42 7.88 8.59
N GLN A 87 -10.09 7.01 9.54
CA GLN A 87 -10.86 6.85 10.79
C GLN A 87 -10.72 8.05 11.73
N ALA A 88 -9.54 8.66 11.79
CA ALA A 88 -9.26 9.82 12.63
C ALA A 88 -9.92 11.12 12.13
N GLY A 89 -10.42 11.12 10.89
CA GLY A 89 -10.92 12.31 10.21
C GLY A 89 -9.79 13.21 9.73
N PHE A 90 -10.01 13.93 8.62
CA PHE A 90 -9.12 14.99 8.19
C PHE A 90 -9.36 16.21 9.09
N PRO A 91 -8.35 16.72 9.82
CA PRO A 91 -8.52 17.97 10.55
C PRO A 91 -8.85 19.10 9.56
N ASP A 92 -9.96 19.78 9.86
CA ASP A 92 -10.76 20.70 9.01
C ASP A 92 -10.03 21.95 8.45
N ASP A 93 -8.70 22.01 8.43
CA ASP A 93 -7.99 23.20 7.92
C ASP A 93 -6.51 22.99 7.49
N LEU A 94 -5.89 21.82 7.70
CA LEU A 94 -4.42 21.68 7.51
C LEU A 94 -3.96 20.46 6.70
N SER A 95 -4.85 19.54 6.33
CA SER A 95 -4.50 18.41 5.46
C SER A 95 -5.55 18.23 4.37
N GLU A 96 -5.18 18.56 3.14
CA GLU A 96 -5.91 18.15 1.94
C GLU A 96 -6.14 16.64 1.99
N ASN A 97 -7.40 16.19 1.85
CA ASN A 97 -7.70 14.77 1.76
C ASN A 97 -7.04 14.21 0.48
N PRO A 98 -6.13 13.23 0.58
CA PRO A 98 -5.41 12.72 -0.59
C PRO A 98 -6.34 12.11 -1.64
N LEU A 99 -7.54 11.66 -1.25
CA LEU A 99 -8.54 11.14 -2.17
C LEU A 99 -9.15 12.24 -3.06
N ASP A 100 -9.06 13.51 -2.65
CA ASP A 100 -9.58 14.65 -3.42
C ASP A 100 -8.62 15.06 -4.55
N ASN A 101 -7.35 14.63 -4.48
CA ASN A 101 -6.36 14.86 -5.51
C ASN A 101 -5.72 13.55 -5.99
N VAL A 102 -6.29 13.01 -7.08
CA VAL A 102 -5.86 11.75 -7.69
C VAL A 102 -4.41 11.79 -8.18
N GLU A 103 -3.90 12.93 -8.63
CA GLU A 103 -2.51 13.06 -9.08
C GLU A 103 -1.54 12.93 -7.90
N LEU A 104 -1.77 13.66 -6.80
CA LEU A 104 -1.00 13.56 -5.56
C LEU A 104 -1.06 12.15 -4.96
N LEU A 105 -2.24 11.53 -5.02
CA LEU A 105 -2.43 10.15 -4.56
C LEU A 105 -1.59 9.16 -5.35
N GLN A 106 -1.57 9.30 -6.68
CA GLN A 106 -0.76 8.45 -7.55
C GLN A 106 0.73 8.66 -7.30
N ASP A 107 1.18 9.91 -7.10
CA ASP A 107 2.57 10.21 -6.77
C ASP A 107 2.98 9.56 -5.45
N HIS A 108 2.14 9.65 -4.41
CA HIS A 108 2.39 8.97 -3.13
C HIS A 108 2.45 7.45 -3.25
N LEU A 109 1.69 6.87 -4.18
CA LEU A 109 1.66 5.45 -4.46
C LEU A 109 2.69 5.02 -5.52
N ASP A 110 3.53 5.90 -6.06
CA ASP A 110 4.45 5.51 -7.15
C ASP A 110 5.51 4.50 -6.67
N CYS A 111 6.00 4.67 -5.44
CA CYS A 111 7.03 3.80 -4.87
C CYS A 111 6.47 2.55 -4.17
N PHE A 112 5.23 2.62 -3.67
CA PHE A 112 4.65 1.60 -2.81
C PHE A 112 4.50 0.21 -3.45
N PRO A 113 4.05 0.05 -4.70
CA PRO A 113 3.73 -1.26 -5.22
C PRO A 113 4.95 -2.13 -5.48
N TYR A 114 6.16 -1.55 -5.54
CA TYR A 114 7.42 -2.32 -5.52
C TYR A 114 7.62 -3.08 -4.21
N LEU A 115 7.21 -2.51 -3.07
CA LEU A 115 7.27 -3.19 -1.77
C LEU A 115 6.25 -4.33 -1.71
N CYS A 116 5.03 -4.11 -2.23
CA CYS A 116 4.04 -5.18 -2.33
C CYS A 116 4.53 -6.32 -3.22
N ARG A 117 5.09 -6.01 -4.39
CA ARG A 117 5.59 -7.03 -5.35
C ARG A 117 6.78 -7.82 -4.81
N PHE A 118 7.54 -7.26 -3.86
CA PHE A 118 8.64 -7.98 -3.19
C PHE A 118 8.14 -9.23 -2.45
N GLN A 119 6.97 -9.16 -1.81
CA GLN A 119 6.28 -10.31 -1.22
C GLN A 119 4.83 -10.34 -1.66
N TYR A 120 4.62 -10.65 -2.94
CA TYR A 120 3.36 -10.38 -3.62
C TYR A 120 2.17 -11.14 -3.05
N GLU A 121 2.33 -12.44 -2.82
CA GLU A 121 1.26 -13.29 -2.28
C GLU A 121 0.83 -12.84 -0.87
N SER A 122 1.80 -12.63 0.03
CA SER A 122 1.54 -12.19 1.41
C SER A 122 0.90 -10.80 1.45
N SER A 123 1.43 -9.85 0.68
CA SER A 123 0.89 -8.48 0.61
C SER A 123 -0.53 -8.46 0.07
N SER A 124 -0.82 -9.24 -0.98
CA SER A 124 -2.15 -9.32 -1.57
C SER A 124 -3.16 -9.98 -0.64
N MET A 125 -2.76 -11.06 0.04
CA MET A 125 -3.59 -11.70 1.08
C MET A 125 -3.94 -10.72 2.21
N PHE A 126 -2.97 -9.90 2.65
CA PHE A 126 -3.22 -8.87 3.65
C PHE A 126 -4.23 -7.81 3.17
N ILE A 127 -4.08 -7.32 1.93
CA ILE A 127 -5.02 -6.36 1.32
C ILE A 127 -6.43 -6.96 1.26
N ILE A 128 -6.57 -8.22 0.83
CA ILE A 128 -7.87 -8.91 0.75
C ILE A 128 -8.50 -9.04 2.15
N ASN A 129 -7.71 -9.45 3.15
CA ASN A 129 -8.19 -9.63 4.52
C ASN A 129 -8.64 -8.32 5.17
N ILE A 130 -8.04 -7.19 4.80
CA ILE A 130 -8.52 -5.86 5.22
C ILE A 130 -9.76 -5.44 4.44
N MET A 131 -9.78 -5.67 3.13
CA MET A 131 -10.86 -5.24 2.25
C MET A 131 -12.18 -5.94 2.56
N GLU A 132 -12.15 -7.26 2.79
CA GLU A 132 -13.36 -8.08 2.89
C GLU A 132 -14.32 -7.66 4.02
N PRO A 133 -13.88 -7.43 5.28
CA PRO A 133 -14.79 -6.96 6.32
C PRO A 133 -15.37 -5.58 5.99
N ILE A 134 -14.60 -4.70 5.35
CA ILE A 134 -15.06 -3.35 4.97
C ILE A 134 -16.13 -3.45 3.87
N LEU A 135 -15.90 -4.31 2.89
CA LEU A 135 -16.85 -4.58 1.81
C LEU A 135 -18.15 -5.19 2.34
N GLN A 136 -18.06 -6.11 3.30
CA GLN A 136 -19.22 -6.72 3.94
C GLN A 136 -20.06 -5.66 4.67
N ILE A 137 -19.42 -4.83 5.51
CA ILE A 137 -20.10 -3.75 6.24
C ILE A 137 -20.72 -2.74 5.25
N TYR A 138 -20.03 -2.39 4.17
CA TYR A 138 -20.56 -1.50 3.14
C TYR A 138 -21.81 -2.08 2.49
N THR A 139 -21.79 -3.36 2.11
CA THR A 139 -22.90 -4.04 1.43
C THR A 139 -24.12 -4.12 2.33
N GLU A 140 -23.95 -4.47 3.61
CA GLU A 140 -25.04 -4.52 4.59
C GLU A 140 -25.69 -3.15 4.78
N ARG A 141 -24.87 -2.09 4.89
CA ARG A 141 -25.35 -0.72 5.08
C ARG A 141 -26.00 -0.13 3.83
N ALA A 142 -25.50 -0.44 2.64
CA ALA A 142 -26.09 -0.01 1.37
C ALA A 142 -27.51 -0.57 1.17
N GLN A 143 -27.82 -1.73 1.75
CA GLN A 143 -29.15 -2.35 1.69
C GLN A 143 -30.14 -1.74 2.71
N VAL A 144 -29.65 -1.17 3.81
CA VAL A 144 -30.47 -0.59 4.88
C VAL A 144 -30.66 0.90 4.64
N LYS A 145 -31.76 1.27 3.97
CA LYS A 145 -32.17 2.67 3.75
C LYS A 145 -32.51 3.34 5.09
N THR A 146 -31.53 3.96 5.75
CA THR A 146 -31.79 4.80 6.94
C THR A 146 -30.97 6.08 6.85
N GLY A 147 -31.67 7.22 6.81
CA GLY A 147 -31.14 8.54 6.43
C GLY A 147 -30.19 9.23 7.42
N ASP A 148 -29.75 8.57 8.49
CA ASP A 148 -28.94 9.19 9.56
C ASP A 148 -27.45 8.75 9.58
N ASN A 149 -27.01 7.83 8.70
CA ASN A 149 -25.66 7.23 8.76
C ASN A 149 -24.63 7.77 7.74
N ASN A 150 -24.84 8.95 7.15
CA ASN A 150 -24.01 9.45 6.04
C ASN A 150 -22.52 9.60 6.37
N VAL A 151 -22.15 9.96 7.61
CA VAL A 151 -20.75 10.17 8.00
C VAL A 151 -20.01 8.85 8.18
N GLU A 152 -20.62 7.83 8.78
CA GLU A 152 -19.96 6.54 8.90
C GLU A 152 -19.85 5.83 7.53
N LEU A 153 -20.83 6.06 6.65
CA LEU A 153 -20.79 5.53 5.29
C LEU A 153 -19.65 6.16 4.47
N SER A 154 -19.43 7.47 4.58
CA SER A 154 -18.34 8.16 3.88
C SER A 154 -16.95 7.69 4.35
N VAL A 155 -16.78 7.37 5.63
CA VAL A 155 -15.55 6.76 6.16
C VAL A 155 -15.30 5.38 5.55
N ILE A 156 -16.35 4.56 5.39
CA ILE A 156 -16.25 3.25 4.75
C ILE A 156 -15.90 3.39 3.27
N GLU A 157 -16.56 4.30 2.56
CA GLU A 157 -16.28 4.59 1.14
C GLU A 157 -14.85 5.10 0.94
N ALA A 158 -14.36 5.98 1.81
CA ALA A 158 -12.98 6.46 1.76
C ALA A 158 -11.96 5.34 1.98
N LYS A 159 -12.21 4.41 2.91
CA LYS A 159 -11.35 3.22 3.10
C LYS A 159 -11.37 2.33 1.85
N LEU A 160 -12.54 2.09 1.25
CA LEU A 160 -12.65 1.32 0.02
C LEU A 160 -11.96 2.01 -1.17
N ALA A 161 -12.05 3.34 -1.27
CA ALA A 161 -11.34 4.12 -2.28
C ALA A 161 -9.83 3.95 -2.15
N TRP A 162 -9.28 4.02 -0.93
CA TRP A 162 -7.86 3.73 -0.68
C TRP A 162 -7.47 2.32 -1.13
N VAL A 163 -8.26 1.29 -0.81
CA VAL A 163 -8.02 -0.08 -1.29
C VAL A 163 -7.97 -0.13 -2.81
N VAL A 164 -8.96 0.46 -3.48
CA VAL A 164 -9.04 0.46 -4.95
C VAL A 164 -7.83 1.14 -5.57
N HIS A 165 -7.41 2.30 -5.05
CA HIS A 165 -6.24 3.00 -5.54
C HIS A 165 -4.93 2.23 -5.30
N ILE A 166 -4.79 1.58 -4.15
CA ILE A 166 -3.65 0.71 -3.85
C ILE A 166 -3.60 -0.47 -4.84
N ILE A 167 -4.72 -1.17 -5.04
CA ILE A 167 -4.80 -2.30 -5.98
C ILE A 167 -4.49 -1.82 -7.41
N ALA A 168 -5.08 -0.71 -7.85
CA ALA A 168 -4.81 -0.14 -9.17
C ALA A 168 -3.32 0.19 -9.36
N ALA A 169 -2.67 0.75 -8.35
CA ALA A 169 -1.23 1.03 -8.41
C ALA A 169 -0.38 -0.25 -8.50
N ILE A 170 -0.76 -1.31 -7.77
CA ILE A 170 -0.10 -2.63 -7.84
C ILE A 170 -0.24 -3.29 -9.22
N LEU A 171 -1.43 -3.22 -9.81
CA LEU A 171 -1.71 -3.80 -11.13
C LEU A 171 -1.05 -2.99 -12.27
N LYS A 172 -0.79 -1.70 -12.07
CA LYS A 172 -0.11 -0.83 -13.05
C LYS A 172 1.36 -1.21 -13.26
N ILE A 173 2.03 -1.75 -12.24
CA ILE A 173 3.44 -2.14 -12.35
C ILE A 173 3.56 -3.38 -13.23
N LYS A 174 4.38 -3.29 -14.30
CA LYS A 174 4.70 -4.44 -15.16
C LYS A 174 5.51 -5.48 -14.38
N GLN A 175 5.21 -6.76 -14.65
CA GLN A 175 5.79 -7.92 -13.98
C GLN A 175 7.30 -7.82 -13.71
N SER A 176 7.70 -8.12 -12.48
CA SER A 176 9.10 -8.31 -12.10
C SER A 176 9.67 -9.55 -12.82
N THR A 177 10.71 -9.37 -13.63
CA THR A 177 11.36 -10.45 -14.37
C THR A 177 11.90 -11.51 -13.40
N GLY A 178 11.35 -12.73 -13.41
CA GLY A 178 11.90 -13.88 -12.64
C GLY A 178 10.94 -14.69 -11.79
N CYS A 179 9.66 -14.33 -11.69
CA CYS A 179 8.63 -15.14 -11.01
C CYS A 179 7.78 -15.92 -12.05
N SER A 180 7.15 -17.04 -11.67
CA SER A 180 6.25 -17.75 -12.60
C SER A 180 5.04 -16.86 -12.91
N SER A 181 4.84 -16.53 -14.20
CA SER A 181 3.75 -15.65 -14.65
C SER A 181 2.40 -16.11 -14.10
N ASP A 182 2.19 -17.43 -14.09
CA ASP A 182 0.93 -18.05 -13.70
C ASP A 182 0.51 -17.73 -12.25
N THR A 183 1.46 -17.71 -11.29
CA THR A 183 1.11 -17.43 -9.89
C THR A 183 0.79 -15.96 -9.66
N GLN A 184 1.50 -15.06 -10.35
CA GLN A 184 1.23 -13.62 -10.26
C GLN A 184 -0.10 -13.25 -10.92
N GLU A 185 -0.43 -13.87 -12.04
CA GLU A 185 -1.70 -13.65 -12.76
C GLU A 185 -2.91 -14.07 -11.91
N VAL A 186 -2.80 -15.17 -11.16
CA VAL A 186 -3.85 -15.59 -10.21
C VAL A 186 -4.06 -14.54 -9.11
N VAL A 187 -2.97 -13.97 -8.57
CA VAL A 187 -3.06 -12.92 -7.54
C VAL A 187 -3.63 -11.63 -8.12
N ASP A 188 -3.20 -11.22 -9.32
CA ASP A 188 -3.74 -10.08 -10.05
C ASP A 188 -5.26 -10.25 -10.29
N ALA A 189 -5.68 -11.46 -10.66
CA ALA A 189 -7.08 -11.79 -10.91
C ALA A 189 -7.92 -11.75 -9.62
N GLU A 190 -7.41 -12.28 -8.50
CA GLU A 190 -8.13 -12.23 -7.22
C GLU A 190 -8.30 -10.79 -6.72
N LEU A 191 -7.25 -9.97 -6.77
CA LEU A 191 -7.33 -8.54 -6.41
C LEU A 191 -8.35 -7.81 -7.30
N SER A 192 -8.30 -8.06 -8.62
CA SER A 192 -9.22 -7.47 -9.58
C SER A 192 -10.67 -7.88 -9.32
N ALA A 193 -10.92 -9.15 -9.00
CA ALA A 193 -12.25 -9.67 -8.70
C ALA A 193 -12.90 -8.95 -7.50
N ARG A 194 -12.12 -8.63 -6.46
CA ARG A 194 -12.62 -7.88 -5.30
C ARG A 194 -12.98 -6.44 -5.63
N VAL A 195 -12.15 -5.76 -6.43
CA VAL A 195 -12.46 -4.41 -6.92
C VAL A 195 -13.71 -4.42 -7.80
N LEU A 196 -13.86 -5.40 -8.69
CA LEU A 196 -15.05 -5.51 -9.55
C LEU A 196 -16.33 -5.83 -8.74
N ARG A 197 -16.22 -6.59 -7.65
CA ARG A 197 -17.36 -6.85 -6.75
C ARG A 197 -17.93 -5.56 -6.15
N LEU A 198 -17.11 -4.55 -5.89
CA LEU A 198 -17.58 -3.24 -5.43
C LEU A 198 -18.52 -2.58 -6.43
N ILE A 199 -18.24 -2.67 -7.74
CA ILE A 199 -19.07 -2.05 -8.79
C ILE A 199 -20.51 -2.52 -8.69
N ASN A 200 -20.72 -3.83 -8.51
CA ASN A 200 -22.05 -4.42 -8.39
C ASN A 200 -22.81 -3.92 -7.16
N VAL A 201 -22.10 -3.67 -6.06
CA VAL A 201 -22.68 -3.16 -4.81
C VAL A 201 -23.04 -1.67 -4.95
N THR A 202 -22.18 -0.87 -5.57
CA THR A 202 -22.44 0.56 -5.82
C THR A 202 -23.62 0.76 -6.78
N ASP A 203 -23.72 -0.05 -7.84
CA ASP A 203 -24.79 0.03 -8.85
C ASP A 203 -26.17 -0.32 -8.26
N SER A 204 -26.24 -1.37 -7.42
CA SER A 204 -27.48 -1.73 -6.71
C SER A 204 -27.91 -0.67 -5.68
N GLY A 205 -26.97 0.08 -5.10
CA GLY A 205 -27.25 1.24 -4.25
C GLY A 205 -27.82 2.44 -5.03
N LEU A 206 -27.34 2.68 -6.26
CA LEU A 206 -27.80 3.75 -7.15
C LEU A 206 -29.17 3.48 -7.77
N HIS A 207 -29.46 2.23 -8.14
CA HIS A 207 -30.75 1.83 -8.71
C HIS A 207 -31.92 1.82 -7.71
N SER A 208 -31.65 2.08 -6.43
CA SER A 208 -32.66 2.19 -5.38
C SER A 208 -33.02 3.63 -4.99
N LYS A 209 -32.45 4.63 -5.68
CA LYS A 209 -32.79 6.05 -5.51
C LYS A 209 -34.02 6.46 -6.31
#